data_AF-A0A8H7KWN0-F1
#
_entry.id   AF-A0A8H7KWN0-F1
#
_cell.length_a   1.000
_cell.length_b   1.000
_cell.length_c   1.000
_cell.angle_alpha   90.00
_cell.angle_beta   90.00
_cell.angle_gamma   90.00
#
_symmetry.space_group_name_H-M   'P 1'
#
loop_
_entity.id
_entity.type
_entity.pdbx_description
1 polymer ?
#
loop_
_entity_poly.entity_id
_entity_poly.type
_entity_poly.pdbx_seq_one_letter_code
_entity_poly.pdbx_strand_id
1 'polypeptide(L)'
;MLSPVGDYVPLLREEKDETDSNPSSHESVTASNRRRRETVSLFASLGLNVVLLLVIAYLAVRQSHSIEWKGARPVYTPAREAVFHELNLIRKSIWPEHYPEVQEARYTPLEGGGAFDHVDHCLNAIRESLTCNADLTPVTWHWNERDQISKFDFDAIHTCVSWEAVHAWTAENTARIKFDSHHHVVDDLKFPDDPKA
;
A
#
# COMPACT_ATOMS: atom_id res chain seq x y z
N MET A 1 78.95 5.58 -9.21
CA MET A 1 79.89 6.57 -8.65
C MET A 1 79.71 6.60 -7.15
N LEU A 2 80.78 6.17 -6.45
CA LEU A 2 81.26 6.65 -5.14
C LEU A 2 80.21 7.11 -4.10
N SER A 3 79.98 6.24 -3.10
CA SER A 3 80.18 6.41 -1.63
C SER A 3 81.01 7.66 -1.22
N PRO A 4 81.21 8.08 0.08
CA PRO A 4 80.97 7.33 1.33
C PRO A 4 80.79 8.21 2.63
N VAL A 5 80.95 7.53 3.78
CA VAL A 5 81.58 7.96 5.07
C VAL A 5 80.76 8.75 6.08
N GLY A 6 80.81 8.27 7.33
CA GLY A 6 80.76 9.17 8.47
C GLY A 6 80.61 8.53 9.84
N ASP A 7 81.49 7.61 10.22
CA ASP A 7 81.62 7.11 11.60
C ASP A 7 81.85 8.25 12.60
N TYR A 8 81.34 8.12 13.83
CA TYR A 8 82.14 8.16 15.08
C TYR A 8 81.25 8.13 16.34
N VAL A 9 81.56 7.20 17.23
CA VAL A 9 81.17 7.18 18.66
C VAL A 9 82.40 7.64 19.46
N PRO A 10 82.24 8.34 20.59
CA PRO A 10 82.91 7.78 21.77
C PRO A 10 82.13 7.90 23.09
N LEU A 11 82.49 6.93 23.93
CA LEU A 11 82.08 6.61 25.30
C LEU A 11 82.52 7.66 26.34
N LEU A 12 81.97 7.48 27.56
CA LEU A 12 82.34 8.00 28.91
C LEU A 12 81.14 8.77 29.53
N ARG A 13 80.72 8.64 30.80
CA ARG A 13 81.10 7.85 31.99
C ARG A 13 79.93 8.00 32.99
N GLU A 14 79.75 7.00 33.85
CA GLU A 14 78.73 6.84 34.89
C GLU A 14 78.55 8.04 35.84
N GLU A 15 77.31 8.30 36.28
CA GLU A 15 77.01 8.53 37.69
C GLU A 15 75.56 8.11 38.00
N LYS A 16 75.42 7.23 39.01
CA LYS A 16 74.13 6.76 39.54
C LYS A 16 73.46 7.91 40.29
N ASP A 17 72.16 8.09 40.09
CA ASP A 17 71.32 8.70 41.12
C ASP A 17 70.28 7.68 41.58
N GLU A 18 70.32 7.42 42.87
CA GLU A 18 69.63 6.36 43.58
C GLU A 18 68.43 7.01 44.29
N THR A 19 67.24 6.93 43.70
CA THR A 19 65.97 7.10 44.43
C THR A 19 64.84 6.31 43.76
N ASP A 20 64.71 5.08 44.22
CA ASP A 20 63.47 4.44 44.66
C ASP A 20 62.12 5.01 44.14
N SER A 21 61.57 4.39 43.09
CA SER A 21 60.12 4.37 42.87
C SER A 21 59.66 2.97 42.44
N ASN A 22 58.83 2.39 43.29
CA ASN A 22 58.42 0.99 43.32
C ASN A 22 57.70 0.53 42.02
N PRO A 23 58.30 -0.37 41.20
CA PRO A 23 57.70 -0.83 39.93
C PRO A 23 56.40 -1.61 40.13
N SER A 24 56.19 -2.19 41.31
CA SER A 24 54.94 -2.91 41.62
C SER A 24 53.71 -1.98 41.70
N SER A 25 53.92 -0.69 42.00
CA SER A 25 52.84 0.29 42.06
C SER A 25 52.33 0.67 40.66
N HIS A 26 53.21 0.79 39.67
CA HIS A 26 52.83 1.09 38.29
C HIS A 26 52.14 -0.10 37.58
N GLU A 27 52.60 -1.34 37.79
CA GLU A 27 51.93 -2.53 37.25
C GLU A 27 50.56 -2.78 37.89
N SER A 28 50.42 -2.59 39.20
CA SER A 28 49.13 -2.75 39.89
C SER A 28 48.14 -1.64 39.51
N VAL A 29 48.59 -0.40 39.37
CA VAL A 29 47.76 0.74 38.93
C VAL A 29 47.32 0.58 37.46
N THR A 30 48.20 0.12 36.57
CA THR A 30 47.83 -0.13 35.15
C THR A 30 46.87 -1.32 35.00
N ALA A 31 47.07 -2.40 35.76
CA ALA A 31 46.15 -3.53 35.81
C ALA A 31 44.78 -3.16 36.41
N SER A 32 44.76 -2.32 37.45
CA SER A 32 43.53 -1.77 38.05
C SER A 32 42.78 -0.86 37.06
N ASN A 33 43.51 0.04 36.38
CA ASN A 33 42.95 0.93 35.36
C ASN A 33 42.40 0.16 34.16
N ARG A 34 43.03 -0.95 33.75
CA ARG A 34 42.55 -1.83 32.69
C ARG A 34 41.24 -2.54 33.08
N ARG A 35 41.16 -3.13 34.28
CA ARG A 35 39.90 -3.74 34.79
C ARG A 35 38.79 -2.70 34.95
N ARG A 36 39.13 -1.47 35.35
CA ARG A 36 38.17 -0.37 35.46
C ARG A 36 37.67 0.09 34.08
N ARG A 37 38.52 0.10 33.06
CA ARG A 37 38.12 0.39 31.66
C ARG A 37 37.27 -0.74 31.06
N GLU A 38 37.62 -1.99 31.33
CA GLU A 38 36.86 -3.17 30.88
C GLU A 38 35.48 -3.21 31.53
N THR A 39 35.38 -2.94 32.84
CA THR A 39 34.08 -2.85 33.53
C THR A 39 33.25 -1.65 33.06
N VAL A 40 33.84 -0.46 32.90
CA VAL A 40 33.14 0.72 32.33
C VAL A 40 32.65 0.45 30.90
N SER A 41 33.43 -0.25 30.08
CA SER A 41 33.03 -0.65 28.72
C SER A 41 31.86 -1.63 28.73
N LEU A 42 31.88 -2.62 29.63
CA LEU A 42 30.77 -3.56 29.80
C LEU A 42 29.49 -2.87 30.27
N PHE A 43 29.58 -1.94 31.24
CA PHE A 43 28.42 -1.17 31.70
C PHE A 43 27.90 -0.20 30.62
N ALA A 44 28.79 0.42 29.84
CA ALA A 44 28.38 1.25 28.71
C ALA A 44 27.67 0.45 27.61
N SER A 45 28.18 -0.74 27.28
CA SER A 45 27.55 -1.66 26.32
C SER A 45 26.21 -2.18 26.83
N LEU A 46 26.14 -2.61 28.09
CA LEU A 46 24.89 -3.05 28.72
C LEU A 46 23.86 -1.91 28.73
N GLY A 47 24.27 -0.69 29.09
CA GLY A 47 23.42 0.50 29.06
C GLY A 47 22.91 0.81 27.65
N LEU A 48 23.77 0.73 26.63
CA LEU A 48 23.38 0.96 25.24
C LEU A 48 22.37 -0.09 24.76
N ASN A 49 22.57 -1.36 25.12
CA ASN A 49 21.63 -2.44 24.80
C ASN A 49 20.28 -2.26 25.53
N VAL A 50 20.28 -1.86 26.80
CA VAL A 50 19.04 -1.57 27.55
C VAL A 50 18.29 -0.41 26.90
N VAL A 51 18.98 0.69 26.55
CA VAL A 51 18.35 1.82 25.84
C VAL A 51 17.80 1.37 24.49
N LEU A 52 18.54 0.57 23.73
CA LEU A 52 18.07 0.03 22.45
C LEU A 52 16.81 -0.83 22.64
N LEU A 53 16.78 -1.71 23.63
CA LEU A 53 15.60 -2.53 23.95
C LEU A 53 14.41 -1.69 24.40
N LEU A 54 14.63 -0.63 25.18
CA LEU A 54 13.58 0.31 25.58
C LEU A 54 13.04 1.11 24.38
N VAL A 55 13.90 1.52 23.44
CA VAL A 55 13.48 2.17 22.19
C VAL A 55 12.71 1.20 21.31
N ILE A 56 13.16 -0.04 21.15
CA ILE A 56 12.44 -1.08 20.40
C ILE A 56 11.06 -1.34 21.03
N ALA A 57 10.99 -1.49 22.36
CA ALA A 57 9.74 -1.67 23.07
C ALA A 57 8.82 -0.44 22.92
N TYR A 58 9.36 0.77 23.02
CA TYR A 58 8.62 2.01 22.80
C TYR A 58 8.08 2.11 21.37
N LEU A 59 8.89 1.79 20.36
CA LEU A 59 8.47 1.75 18.97
C LEU A 59 7.43 0.64 18.74
N ALA A 60 7.57 -0.53 19.37
CA ALA A 60 6.61 -1.62 19.28
C ALA A 60 5.25 -1.25 19.90
N VAL A 61 5.25 -0.60 21.07
CA VAL A 61 4.02 -0.08 21.70
C VAL A 61 3.43 1.07 20.88
N ARG A 62 4.24 1.99 20.36
CA ARG A 62 3.75 3.09 19.51
C ARG A 62 3.17 2.57 18.18
N GLN A 63 3.80 1.54 17.60
CA GLN A 63 3.33 0.89 16.39
C GLN A 63 2.08 0.04 16.67
N SER A 64 1.97 -0.61 17.84
CA SER A 64 0.75 -1.37 18.22
C SER A 64 -0.47 -0.47 18.40
N HIS A 65 -0.26 0.81 18.75
CA HIS A 65 -1.33 1.79 18.96
C HIS A 65 -1.66 2.68 17.74
N SER A 66 -1.09 2.42 16.55
CA SER A 66 -1.38 3.25 15.35
C SER A 66 -1.59 2.50 14.04
N ILE A 67 -1.85 1.19 14.08
CA ILE A 67 -2.49 0.51 12.96
C ILE A 67 -3.88 0.10 13.39
N GLU A 68 -4.78 1.08 13.46
CA GLU A 68 -6.17 0.80 13.11
C GLU A 68 -6.10 0.27 11.69
N TRP A 69 -6.13 -1.06 11.52
CA TRP A 69 -6.45 -1.67 10.25
C TRP A 69 -7.89 -1.23 9.93
N LYS A 70 -8.03 -0.02 9.38
CA LYS A 70 -9.12 0.30 8.46
C LYS A 70 -8.88 -0.65 7.31
N GLY A 71 -9.52 -1.82 7.39
CA GLY A 71 -9.33 -2.92 6.46
C GLY A 71 -9.12 -2.39 5.06
N ALA A 72 -8.13 -2.93 4.35
CA ALA A 72 -8.07 -2.74 2.91
C ALA A 72 -9.52 -2.83 2.39
N ARG A 73 -9.97 -1.77 1.68
CA ARG A 73 -11.34 -1.70 1.16
C ARG A 73 -11.64 -3.09 0.55
N PRO A 74 -12.76 -3.73 0.92
CA PRO A 74 -13.01 -5.11 0.52
C PRO A 74 -12.75 -5.22 -0.97
N VAL A 75 -11.88 -6.17 -1.29
CA VAL A 75 -11.38 -6.44 -2.63
C VAL A 75 -12.58 -6.65 -3.58
N TYR A 76 -12.45 -6.02 -4.74
CA TYR A 76 -13.32 -5.99 -5.89
C TYR A 76 -14.36 -7.12 -5.99
N THR A 77 -15.61 -6.77 -5.69
CA THR A 77 -16.76 -7.41 -6.36
C THR A 77 -17.21 -6.49 -7.49
N PRO A 78 -17.26 -6.97 -8.75
CA PRO A 78 -17.76 -6.15 -9.85
C PRO A 78 -19.18 -5.65 -9.60
N ALA A 79 -20.02 -6.45 -8.95
CA ALA A 79 -21.46 -6.18 -8.86
C ALA A 79 -21.82 -4.88 -8.13
N ARG A 80 -21.16 -4.58 -7.01
CA ARG A 80 -21.50 -3.43 -6.18
C ARG A 80 -20.95 -2.14 -6.77
N GLU A 81 -19.64 -2.07 -6.99
CA GLU A 81 -19.00 -0.85 -7.41
C GLU A 81 -19.22 -0.56 -8.90
N ALA A 82 -19.29 -1.56 -9.79
CA ALA A 82 -19.43 -1.28 -11.22
C ALA A 82 -20.74 -0.55 -11.53
N VAL A 83 -21.89 -0.98 -11.00
CA VAL A 83 -23.18 -0.33 -11.33
C VAL A 83 -23.19 1.14 -10.88
N PHE A 84 -22.80 1.44 -9.64
CA PHE A 84 -22.78 2.82 -9.16
C PHE A 84 -21.68 3.67 -9.81
N HIS A 85 -20.52 3.09 -10.06
CA HIS A 85 -19.40 3.75 -10.74
C HIS A 85 -19.76 4.08 -12.18
N GLU A 86 -20.26 3.10 -12.93
CA GLU A 86 -20.63 3.26 -14.34
C GLU A 86 -21.75 4.27 -14.50
N LEU A 87 -22.81 4.18 -13.70
CA LEU A 87 -23.92 5.13 -13.76
C LEU A 87 -23.46 6.55 -13.40
N ASN A 88 -22.58 6.71 -12.42
CA ASN A 88 -22.06 8.01 -12.06
C ASN A 88 -21.13 8.58 -13.13
N LEU A 89 -20.30 7.75 -13.76
CA LEU A 89 -19.44 8.16 -14.88
C LEU A 89 -20.28 8.60 -16.08
N ILE A 90 -21.29 7.83 -16.47
CA ILE A 90 -22.22 8.18 -17.54
C ILE A 90 -22.90 9.51 -17.23
N ARG A 91 -23.47 9.65 -16.03
CA ARG A 91 -24.12 10.88 -15.57
C ARG A 91 -23.20 12.10 -15.69
N LYS A 92 -21.94 11.97 -15.31
CA LYS A 92 -20.96 13.06 -15.45
C LYS A 92 -20.54 13.30 -16.91
N SER A 93 -20.49 12.25 -17.73
CA SER A 93 -20.13 12.34 -19.15
C SER A 93 -21.19 13.06 -20.00
N ILE A 94 -22.46 13.00 -19.60
CA ILE A 94 -23.59 13.67 -20.27
C ILE A 94 -23.56 15.19 -20.03
N TRP A 95 -23.01 15.63 -18.89
CA TRP A 95 -22.91 17.05 -18.53
C TRP A 95 -21.47 17.43 -18.13
N PRO A 96 -20.52 17.42 -19.07
CA PRO A 96 -19.11 17.67 -18.77
C PRO A 96 -18.86 19.09 -18.23
N GLU A 97 -19.67 20.09 -18.61
CA GLU A 97 -19.48 21.50 -18.20
C GLU A 97 -19.69 21.73 -16.70
N HIS A 98 -20.36 20.80 -16.02
CA HIS A 98 -20.62 20.81 -14.58
C HIS A 98 -19.64 19.92 -13.81
N TYR A 99 -18.84 19.12 -14.52
CA TYR A 99 -17.82 18.24 -13.97
C TYR A 99 -16.47 18.54 -14.62
N PRO A 100 -15.77 19.60 -14.15
CA PRO A 100 -14.48 20.01 -14.70
C PRO A 100 -13.48 18.85 -14.78
N GLU A 101 -13.52 17.92 -13.82
CA GLU A 101 -12.67 16.74 -13.80
C GLU A 101 -12.90 15.79 -14.99
N VAL A 102 -14.13 15.72 -15.51
CA VAL A 102 -14.49 14.92 -16.69
C VAL A 102 -14.17 15.70 -17.97
N GLN A 103 -14.37 17.02 -17.94
CA GLN A 103 -14.03 17.90 -19.06
C GLN A 103 -12.52 17.89 -19.34
N GLU A 104 -11.69 17.95 -18.31
CA GLU A 104 -10.23 17.86 -18.42
C GLU A 104 -9.78 16.47 -18.89
N ALA A 105 -10.40 15.41 -18.36
CA ALA A 105 -10.08 14.03 -18.71
C ALA A 105 -10.46 13.62 -20.15
N ARG A 106 -11.36 14.36 -20.82
CA ARG A 106 -11.68 14.14 -22.25
C ARG A 106 -10.50 14.42 -23.19
N TYR A 107 -9.62 15.33 -22.80
CA TYR A 107 -8.54 15.82 -23.68
C TYR A 107 -7.16 15.33 -23.27
N THR A 108 -7.03 14.60 -22.15
CA THR A 108 -5.77 13.98 -21.74
C THR A 108 -5.66 12.59 -22.36
N PRO A 109 -4.68 12.33 -23.24
CA PRO A 109 -4.35 10.98 -23.66
C PRO A 109 -3.77 10.26 -22.44
N LEU A 110 -4.52 9.31 -21.88
CA LEU A 110 -4.02 8.42 -20.85
C LEU A 110 -3.41 7.19 -21.53
N GLU A 111 -2.18 6.82 -21.14
CA GLU A 111 -1.61 5.52 -21.53
C GLU A 111 -2.51 4.42 -20.94
N GLY A 112 -3.17 3.65 -21.80
CA GLY A 112 -4.12 2.60 -21.40
C GLY A 112 -5.59 2.84 -21.78
N GLY A 113 -5.89 3.89 -22.54
CA GLY A 113 -7.25 4.24 -22.96
C GLY A 113 -7.70 5.53 -22.28
N GLY A 114 -8.06 6.55 -23.07
CA GLY A 114 -8.51 7.83 -22.53
C GLY A 114 -9.84 7.70 -21.77
N ALA A 115 -10.32 8.79 -21.15
CA ALA A 115 -11.62 8.79 -20.46
C ALA A 115 -12.79 8.31 -21.33
N PHE A 116 -12.68 8.45 -22.65
CA PHE A 116 -13.63 7.91 -23.62
C PHE A 116 -13.65 6.36 -23.63
N ASP A 117 -12.49 5.71 -23.70
CA ASP A 117 -12.37 4.26 -23.73
C ASP A 117 -12.85 3.63 -22.41
N HIS A 118 -12.64 4.35 -21.31
CA HIS A 118 -13.22 3.98 -20.03
C HIS A 118 -14.76 3.99 -20.10
N VAL A 119 -15.37 5.11 -20.49
CA VAL A 119 -16.83 5.22 -20.57
C VAL A 119 -17.45 4.24 -21.59
N ASP A 120 -16.77 3.95 -22.70
CA ASP A 120 -17.27 3.04 -23.74
C ASP A 120 -17.44 1.60 -23.22
N HIS A 121 -16.43 1.04 -22.55
CA HIS A 121 -16.57 -0.30 -22.00
C HIS A 121 -17.60 -0.36 -20.87
N CYS A 122 -17.71 0.70 -20.06
CA CYS A 122 -18.73 0.82 -19.01
C CYS A 122 -20.14 0.78 -19.61
N LEU A 123 -20.35 1.49 -20.72
CA LEU A 123 -21.61 1.45 -21.47
C LEU A 123 -21.87 0.05 -22.02
N ASN A 124 -20.86 -0.65 -22.54
CA ASN A 124 -21.04 -2.03 -23.00
C ASN A 124 -21.41 -2.98 -21.85
N ALA A 125 -20.77 -2.88 -20.69
CA ALA A 125 -21.09 -3.69 -19.51
C ALA A 125 -22.53 -3.47 -19.03
N ILE A 126 -22.99 -2.21 -18.99
CA ILE A 126 -24.40 -1.89 -18.67
C ILE A 126 -25.34 -2.46 -19.73
N ARG A 127 -25.02 -2.29 -21.01
CA ARG A 127 -25.84 -2.81 -22.12
C ARG A 127 -26.01 -4.33 -22.00
N GLU A 128 -24.93 -5.07 -21.74
CA GLU A 128 -24.97 -6.51 -21.52
C GLU A 128 -25.84 -6.87 -20.32
N SER A 129 -25.65 -6.19 -19.19
CA SER A 129 -26.46 -6.42 -17.98
C SER A 129 -27.96 -6.21 -18.22
N LEU A 130 -28.34 -5.10 -18.89
CA LEU A 130 -29.73 -4.78 -19.24
C LEU A 130 -30.32 -5.76 -20.26
N THR A 131 -29.50 -6.26 -21.18
CA THR A 131 -29.94 -7.26 -22.18
C THR A 131 -30.22 -8.60 -21.50
N CYS A 132 -29.39 -9.00 -20.54
CA CYS A 132 -29.55 -10.25 -19.80
C CYS A 132 -30.64 -10.19 -18.72
N ASN A 133 -30.88 -9.02 -18.15
CA ASN A 133 -31.84 -8.79 -17.08
C ASN A 133 -32.89 -7.75 -17.50
N ALA A 134 -33.62 -8.06 -18.56
CA ALA A 134 -34.63 -7.15 -19.09
C ALA A 134 -35.77 -6.94 -18.09
N ASP A 135 -36.09 -5.67 -17.82
CA ASP A 135 -37.30 -5.30 -17.11
C ASP A 135 -38.50 -5.37 -18.05
N LEU A 136 -39.45 -6.26 -17.74
CA LEU A 136 -40.66 -6.48 -18.52
C LEU A 136 -41.85 -5.64 -18.02
N THR A 137 -41.64 -4.75 -17.06
CA THR A 137 -42.67 -3.84 -16.55
C THR A 137 -43.14 -2.91 -17.69
N PRO A 138 -44.44 -2.92 -18.05
CA PRO A 138 -44.92 -2.11 -19.15
C PRO A 138 -44.90 -0.63 -18.78
N VAL A 139 -44.26 0.20 -19.62
CA VAL A 139 -44.43 1.66 -19.58
C VAL A 139 -45.80 1.98 -20.16
N THR A 140 -46.67 2.57 -19.35
CA THR A 140 -48.03 2.90 -19.77
C THR A 140 -48.13 4.36 -20.20
N TRP A 141 -49.31 4.76 -20.65
CA TRP A 141 -49.59 6.11 -21.08
C TRP A 141 -50.67 6.71 -20.17
N HIS A 142 -50.47 7.94 -19.72
CA HIS A 142 -51.49 8.70 -19.00
C HIS A 142 -51.82 10.00 -19.74
N TRP A 143 -53.05 10.49 -19.58
CA TRP A 143 -53.45 11.79 -20.10
C TRP A 143 -52.92 12.90 -19.19
N ASN A 144 -52.18 13.85 -19.74
CA ASN A 144 -51.71 15.01 -18.99
C ASN A 144 -52.63 16.20 -19.24
N GLU A 145 -53.40 16.60 -18.22
CA GLU A 145 -54.39 17.68 -18.35
C GLU A 145 -53.75 19.06 -18.58
N ARG A 146 -52.54 19.31 -18.11
CA ARG A 146 -51.88 20.60 -18.32
C ARG A 146 -51.48 20.79 -19.78
N ASP A 147 -50.90 19.74 -20.36
CA ASP A 147 -50.29 19.80 -21.69
C ASP A 147 -51.23 19.27 -22.78
N GLN A 148 -52.40 18.73 -22.40
CA GLN A 148 -53.42 18.17 -23.30
C GLN A 148 -52.84 17.12 -24.28
N ILE A 149 -51.92 16.30 -23.78
CA ILE A 149 -51.28 15.21 -24.52
C ILE A 149 -51.17 13.96 -23.67
N SER A 150 -51.09 12.80 -24.32
CA SER A 150 -50.71 11.56 -23.64
C SER A 150 -49.20 11.54 -23.41
N LYS A 151 -48.78 11.24 -22.18
CA LYS A 151 -47.39 11.10 -21.80
C LYS A 151 -47.12 9.70 -21.27
N PHE A 152 -45.88 9.26 -21.43
CA PHE A 152 -45.40 8.05 -20.77
C PHE A 152 -45.52 8.20 -19.25
N ASP A 153 -46.05 7.17 -18.62
CA ASP A 153 -45.99 6.98 -17.18
C ASP A 153 -44.76 6.13 -16.85
N PHE A 154 -43.73 6.79 -16.34
CA PHE A 154 -42.49 6.16 -15.90
C PHE A 154 -42.54 5.75 -14.42
N ASP A 155 -43.65 6.02 -13.70
CA ASP A 155 -43.81 5.67 -12.28
C ASP A 155 -44.35 4.23 -12.10
N ALA A 156 -44.06 3.35 -13.06
CA ALA A 156 -44.46 1.96 -12.98
C ALA A 156 -43.74 1.26 -11.81
N ILE A 157 -44.41 0.28 -11.20
CA ILE A 157 -43.80 -0.51 -10.13
C ILE A 157 -42.86 -1.54 -10.74
N HIS A 158 -41.57 -1.39 -10.46
CA HIS A 158 -40.52 -2.28 -10.91
C HIS A 158 -40.18 -3.33 -9.84
N THR A 159 -39.75 -4.52 -10.27
CA THR A 159 -39.15 -5.52 -9.37
C THR A 159 -37.64 -5.35 -9.36
N CYS A 160 -37.09 -4.90 -8.23
CA CYS A 160 -35.66 -4.64 -8.09
C CYS A 160 -34.94 -5.83 -7.43
N VAL A 161 -33.64 -5.94 -7.69
CA VAL A 161 -32.75 -6.80 -6.90
C VAL A 161 -32.63 -6.30 -5.46
N SER A 162 -32.48 -7.23 -4.51
CA SER A 162 -32.19 -6.87 -3.12
C SER A 162 -30.72 -6.47 -2.99
N TRP A 163 -30.45 -5.17 -2.96
CA TRP A 163 -29.09 -4.64 -2.76
C TRP A 163 -28.49 -5.05 -1.41
N GLU A 164 -29.32 -5.20 -0.38
CA GLU A 164 -28.87 -5.70 0.92
C GLU A 164 -28.34 -7.13 0.80
N ALA A 165 -29.06 -8.01 0.11
CA ALA A 165 -28.61 -9.39 -0.11
C ALA A 165 -27.33 -9.44 -0.96
N VAL A 166 -27.23 -8.61 -2.01
CA VAL A 166 -26.02 -8.48 -2.84
C VAL A 166 -24.84 -8.01 -1.98
N HIS A 167 -25.04 -7.02 -1.11
CA HIS A 167 -24.00 -6.51 -0.21
C HIS A 167 -23.56 -7.55 0.81
N ALA A 168 -24.50 -8.26 1.43
CA ALA A 168 -24.20 -9.32 2.40
C ALA A 168 -23.37 -10.43 1.76
N TRP A 169 -23.82 -10.95 0.61
CA TRP A 169 -23.09 -11.98 -0.14
C TRP A 169 -21.69 -11.50 -0.54
N THR A 170 -21.59 -10.26 -1.03
CA THR A 170 -20.32 -9.62 -1.43
C THR A 170 -19.33 -9.55 -0.27
N ALA A 171 -19.80 -9.11 0.91
CA ALA A 171 -18.97 -9.00 2.10
C ALA A 171 -18.45 -10.36 2.57
N GLU A 172 -19.28 -11.40 2.50
CA GLU A 172 -18.91 -12.77 2.85
C GLU A 172 -17.92 -13.39 1.85
N ASN A 173 -18.05 -13.07 0.56
CA ASN A 173 -17.29 -13.67 -0.54
C ASN A 173 -16.18 -12.78 -1.10
N THR A 174 -15.78 -11.75 -0.36
CA THR A 174 -14.70 -10.84 -0.76
C THR A 174 -13.38 -11.60 -0.93
N ALA A 175 -12.71 -11.44 -2.07
CA ALA A 175 -11.39 -12.02 -2.30
C ALA A 175 -10.38 -11.49 -1.28
N ARG A 176 -9.67 -12.37 -0.58
CA ARG A 176 -8.69 -11.94 0.44
C ARG A 176 -7.27 -11.81 -0.10
N ILE A 177 -7.10 -12.03 -1.41
CA ILE A 177 -5.82 -11.98 -2.10
C ILE A 177 -5.74 -10.69 -2.93
N LYS A 178 -4.52 -10.12 -3.00
CA LYS A 178 -4.26 -9.02 -3.92
C LYS A 178 -4.26 -9.58 -5.34
N PHE A 179 -5.02 -8.97 -6.23
CA PHE A 179 -4.98 -9.29 -7.65
C PHE A 179 -3.58 -8.98 -8.21
N ASP A 180 -2.92 -10.01 -8.77
CA ASP A 180 -1.66 -9.87 -9.48
C ASP A 180 -1.91 -10.00 -10.98
N SER A 181 -1.88 -8.87 -11.68
CA SER A 181 -2.14 -8.79 -13.12
C SER A 181 -1.05 -9.44 -13.99
N HIS A 182 0.09 -9.81 -13.42
CA HIS A 182 1.20 -10.43 -14.15
C HIS A 182 1.26 -11.95 -13.96
N HIS A 183 0.45 -12.49 -13.05
CA HIS A 183 0.37 -13.91 -12.80
C HIS A 183 -0.68 -14.55 -13.73
N HIS A 184 -0.20 -15.31 -14.72
CA HIS A 184 -1.06 -16.07 -15.62
C HIS A 184 -1.33 -17.46 -15.03
N VAL A 185 -2.59 -17.73 -14.71
CA VAL A 185 -3.07 -19.06 -14.34
C VAL A 185 -3.67 -19.70 -15.59
N VAL A 186 -3.24 -20.91 -15.94
CA VAL A 186 -3.83 -21.66 -17.06
C VAL A 186 -5.25 -22.05 -16.66
N ASP A 187 -6.23 -21.68 -17.48
CA ASP A 187 -7.63 -22.01 -17.26
C ASP A 187 -7.84 -23.53 -17.38
N ASP A 188 -8.11 -24.18 -16.25
CA ASP A 188 -8.40 -25.61 -16.15
C ASP A 188 -9.91 -25.88 -15.92
N LEU A 189 -10.75 -24.84 -16.05
CA LEU A 189 -12.19 -24.98 -15.95
C LEU A 189 -12.73 -25.72 -17.17
N LYS A 190 -13.22 -26.94 -16.93
CA LYS A 190 -13.92 -27.73 -17.96
C LYS A 190 -15.35 -27.25 -18.10
N PHE A 191 -15.63 -26.46 -19.13
CA PHE A 191 -16.99 -26.11 -19.51
C PHE A 191 -17.62 -27.24 -20.34
N PRO A 192 -18.94 -27.51 -20.20
CA PRO A 192 -19.62 -28.60 -20.91
C PRO A 192 -19.48 -28.57 -22.44
N ASP A 193 -19.22 -27.39 -23.01
CA ASP A 193 -19.10 -27.16 -24.46
C ASP A 193 -17.67 -26.77 -24.90
N ASP A 194 -16.64 -27.04 -24.09
CA ASP A 194 -15.26 -26.75 -24.49
C ASP A 194 -14.84 -27.69 -25.64
N PRO A 195 -14.54 -27.17 -26.85
CA PRO A 195 -14.09 -28.00 -27.98
C PRO A 195 -12.73 -28.69 -27.75
N LYS A 196 -12.07 -28.43 -26.61
CA LYS A 196 -10.80 -29.05 -26.19
C LYS A 196 -10.95 -30.04 -25.02
N ALA A 197 -12.16 -30.37 -24.58
CA ALA A 197 -12.42 -31.39 -23.56
C ALA A 197 -12.33 -32.83 -24.09
#